data_AF-A0A8A0RKV6-F1
#
_entry.id   AF-A0A8A0RKV6-F1
#
_cell.length_a   1.000
_cell.length_b   1.000
_cell.length_c   1.000
_cell.angle_alpha   90.00
_cell.angle_beta   90.00
_cell.angle_gamma   90.00
#
_symmetry.space_group_name_H-M   'P 1'
#
loop_
_entity.id
_entity.type
_entity.pdbx_description
1 polymer ?
#
loop_
_entity_poly.entity_id
_entity_poly.type
_entity_poly.pdbx_seq_one_letter_code
_entity_poly.pdbx_strand_id
1 'polypeptide(L)' 'MKNRQYSDEFKEQLIKECQETGNVALVARRHEISPNTIHTWISKYRKRGTVKSLPKT' A
#
# COMPACT_ATOMS: atom_id res chain seq x y z
N MET A 1 16.39 -14.12 -1.17
CA MET A 1 15.62 -13.04 -1.82
C MET A 1 15.46 -11.91 -0.83
N LYS A 2 15.86 -10.67 -1.16
CA LYS A 2 15.74 -9.52 -0.24
C LYS A 2 14.28 -9.08 -0.22
N ASN A 3 13.55 -9.47 0.84
CA ASN A 3 12.21 -8.96 1.09
C ASN A 3 12.30 -7.44 1.27
N ARG A 4 11.83 -6.70 0.26
CA ARG A 4 11.70 -5.24 0.28
C ARG A 4 10.64 -4.91 1.32
N GLN A 5 11.07 -4.75 2.57
CA GLN A 5 10.19 -4.44 3.69
C GLN A 5 9.71 -3.00 3.53
N TYR A 6 8.43 -2.83 3.20
CA TYR A 6 7.79 -1.52 3.23
C TYR A 6 7.34 -1.25 4.66
N SER A 7 7.83 -0.14 5.24
CA SER A 7 7.39 0.35 6.54
C SER A 7 5.90 0.64 6.52
N ASP A 8 5.24 0.52 7.67
CA ASP A 8 3.81 0.74 7.78
C ASP A 8 3.44 2.19 7.45
N GLU A 9 4.27 3.15 7.87
CA GLU A 9 4.15 4.57 7.50
C GLU A 9 4.13 4.78 5.98
N PHE A 10 4.99 4.06 5.26
CA PHE A 10 5.05 4.15 3.80
C PHE A 10 3.76 3.63 3.15
N LYS A 11 3.20 2.54 3.68
CA LYS A 11 1.91 2.02 3.20
C LYS A 11 0.77 3.00 3.49
N GLU A 12 0.77 3.65 4.65
CA GLU A 12 -0.23 4.67 4.99
C GLU A 12 -0.13 5.88 4.05
N GLN A 13 1.08 6.36 3.76
CA GLN A 13 1.30 7.43 2.79
C GLN A 13 0.76 7.05 1.41
N LEU A 14 1.08 5.85 0.92
CA LEU A 14 0.60 5.37 -0.37
C LEU A 14 -0.93 5.25 -0.44
N ILE A 15 -1.56 4.73 0.61
CA ILE A 15 -3.03 4.63 0.66
C ILE A 15 -3.67 6.01 0.68
N LYS A 16 -3.15 6.96 1.47
CA LYS A 16 -3.63 8.34 1.48
C LYS A 16 -3.46 9.01 0.13
N GLU A 17 -2.28 8.90 -0.47
CA GLU A 17 -1.99 9.51 -1.77
C GLU A 17 -2.86 8.91 -2.88
N CYS A 18 -3.15 7.60 -2.81
CA CYS A 18 -4.11 6.95 -3.69
C CYS A 18 -5.55 7.46 -3.49
N GLN A 19 -5.96 7.73 -2.24
CA GLN A 19 -7.28 8.29 -1.95
C GLN A 19 -7.42 9.74 -2.43
N GLU A 20 -6.36 10.54 -2.25
CA GLU A 20 -6.33 11.96 -2.67
C GLU A 20 -6.27 12.11 -4.19
N THR A 21 -5.39 11.34 -4.85
CA THR A 21 -5.26 11.34 -6.31
C THR A 21 -6.44 10.63 -6.99
N GLY A 22 -7.11 9.70 -6.29
CA GLY A 22 -8.11 8.80 -6.87
C GLY A 22 -7.55 7.79 -7.87
N ASN A 23 -6.23 7.74 -8.07
CA ASN A 23 -5.58 6.91 -9.09
C ASN A 23 -4.43 6.07 -8.51
N VAL A 24 -4.77 4.83 -8.14
CA VAL A 24 -3.82 3.86 -7.58
C VAL A 24 -2.68 3.52 -8.55
N ALA A 25 -2.96 3.45 -9.85
CA ALA A 25 -1.97 3.09 -10.86
C ALA A 25 -0.89 4.17 -11.03
N LEU A 26 -1.27 5.44 -10.93
CA LEU A 26 -0.32 6.55 -11.00
C LEU A 26 0.63 6.54 -9.81
N VAL A 27 0.10 6.42 -8.59
CA VAL A 27 0.90 6.39 -7.36
C VAL A 27 1.80 5.14 -7.33
N ALA A 28 1.26 3.98 -7.70
CA ALA A 28 2.01 2.75 -7.94
C ALA A 28 3.23 2.98 -8.83
N ARG A 29 3.04 3.61 -9.99
CA ARG A 29 4.12 3.88 -10.93
C ARG A 29 5.16 4.86 -10.38
N ARG A 30 4.73 5.90 -9.65
CA ARG A 30 5.64 6.89 -9.03
C ARG A 30 6.55 6.29 -7.95
N HIS A 31 6.02 5.36 -7.18
CA HIS A 31 6.74 4.69 -6.09
C HIS A 31 7.34 3.33 -6.50
N GLU A 32 7.27 2.98 -7.79
CA GLU A 32 7.71 1.68 -8.35
C GLU A 32 7.11 0.47 -7.63
N ILE A 33 5.84 0.58 -7.23
CA ILE A 33 5.09 -0.46 -6.55
C ILE A 33 4.06 -1.03 -7.52
N SER A 34 3.86 -2.35 -7.50
CA SER A 34 2.79 -2.95 -8.26
C SER A 34 1.43 -2.42 -7.78
N PRO A 35 0.53 -1.95 -8.67
CA PRO A 35 -0.80 -1.49 -8.27
C PRO A 35 -1.59 -2.58 -7.52
N ASN A 36 -1.37 -3.84 -7.88
CA ASN A 36 -1.93 -5.01 -7.19
C ASN A 36 -1.56 -5.07 -5.70
N THR A 37 -0.34 -4.67 -5.35
CA THR A 37 0.14 -4.59 -3.97
C THR A 37 -0.61 -3.52 -3.19
N ILE A 38 -0.81 -2.35 -3.78
CA ILE A 38 -1.57 -1.26 -3.16
C ILE A 38 -3.04 -1.66 -3.00
N HIS A 39 -3.66 -2.25 -4.01
CA HIS A 39 -5.02 -2.79 -3.89
C HIS A 39 -5.15 -3.81 -2.76
N THR A 40 -4.14 -4.66 -2.58
CA THR A 40 -4.07 -5.61 -1.47
C THR A 40 -4.00 -4.88 -0.13
N TRP A 41 -3.19 -3.83 -0.01
CA TRP A 41 -3.10 -3.01 1.20
C TRP A 41 -4.40 -2.26 1.49
N ILE A 42 -5.05 -1.66 0.50
CA ILE A 42 -6.35 -0.99 0.65
C ILE A 42 -7.42 -1.99 1.11
N SER A 43 -7.46 -3.18 0.52
CA SER A 43 -8.40 -4.24 0.90
C SER A 43 -8.17 -4.70 2.35
N LYS A 44 -6.90 -4.92 2.73
CA LYS A 44 -6.54 -5.28 4.11
C LYS A 44 -6.80 -4.14 5.10
N TYR A 45 -6.58 -2.89 4.69
CA TYR A 45 -6.89 -1.69 5.47
C TYR A 45 -8.39 -1.58 5.72
N ARG A 46 -9.24 -1.82 4.71
CA ARG A 46 -10.70 -1.86 4.90
C ARG A 46 -11.15 -3.00 5.81
N LYS A 47 -10.51 -4.17 5.75
CA LYS A 47 -10.87 -5.33 6.58
C LYS A 47 -10.43 -5.20 8.04
N ARG A 48 -9.24 -4.64 8.30
CA ARG A 48 -8.66 -4.55 9.66
C ARG A 48 -8.71 -3.16 10.28
N GLY A 49 -9.05 -2.13 9.51
CA GLY A 49 -8.98 -0.73 9.93
C GLY A 49 -7.55 -0.18 10.08
N THR A 50 -6.51 -0.98 9.84
CA THR A 50 -5.11 -0.57 10.02
C THR A 50 -4.16 -1.33 9.10
N VAL A 51 -3.08 -0.65 8.66
CA VAL A 51 -1.96 -1.29 7.95
C VAL A 51 -0.87 -1.81 8.90
N LYS A 52 -0.93 -1.46 10.20
CA LYS A 52 0.07 -1.81 11.23
C LYS A 52 0.20 -3.31 11.50
N SER A 53 -0.76 -4.11 11.03
CA SER A 53 -0.76 -5.56 11.19
C SER A 53 -0.74 -6.25 9.82
N LEU A 54 0.24 -5.92 9.00
CA LEU A 54 0.59 -6.71 7.81
C LEU A 54 1.72 -7.68 8.15
N PRO A 55 1.44 -8.83 8.80
CA PRO A 55 2.39 -9.93 8.82
C PRO A 55 2.52 -10.52 7.42
N LYS A 56 3.77 -10.89 7.14
CA LYS A 56 4.32 -11.37 5.88
C LYS A 56 3.62 -12.65 5.40
N THR A 57 3.36 -12.73 4.11
CA THR A 57 3.39 -13.99 3.36
C THR A 57 4.21 -13.72 2.12
#